data_AF-A0A942RKW8-F1
#
_entry.id   AF-A0A942RKW8-F1
#
_cell.length_a   1.000
_cell.length_b   1.000
_cell.length_c   1.000
_cell.angle_alpha   90.00
_cell.angle_beta   90.00
_cell.angle_gamma   90.00
#
_symmetry.space_group_name_H-M   'P 1'
#
loop_
_entity.id
_entity.type
_entity.pdbx_description
1 polymer ?
#
loop_
_entity_poly.entity_id
_entity_poly.type
_entity_poly.pdbx_seq_one_letter_code
_entity_poly.pdbx_strand_id
1 'polypeptide(L)' 'MKKVYAPGCAFMIYKPELAKKVLGFLNMYLGDMPEHMICCRHEPNLESGTQVINTCAGCDRRYRELYDGISTISLWEIL' A
#
# COMPACT_ATOMS: atom_id res chain seq x y z
N MET A 1 13.49 -7.04 0.09
CA MET A 1 12.14 -6.97 0.68
C MET A 1 11.19 -6.52 -0.42
N LYS A 2 10.14 -7.30 -0.72
CA LYS A 2 9.16 -6.95 -1.76
C LYS A 2 8.29 -5.81 -1.25
N LYS A 3 8.11 -4.76 -2.06
CA LYS A 3 7.26 -3.61 -1.72
C LYS A 3 6.05 -3.60 -2.64
N VAL A 4 4.92 -3.17 -2.12
CA VAL A 4 3.71 -2.89 -2.90
C VAL A 4 3.09 -1.59 -2.43
N TYR A 5 2.43 -0.87 -3.32
CA TYR A 5 1.70 0.34 -2.97
C TYR A 5 0.20 0.08 -2.91
N ALA A 6 -0.41 0.29 -1.74
CA ALA A 6 -1.85 0.17 -1.51
C ALA A 6 -2.47 1.57 -1.34
N PRO A 7 -2.97 2.20 -2.42
CA PRO A 7 -3.58 3.55 -2.35
C PRO A 7 -4.86 3.57 -1.51
N GLY A 8 -5.50 2.41 -1.31
CA GLY A 8 -6.73 2.28 -0.55
C GLY A 8 -7.98 2.57 -1.39
N CYS A 9 -9.11 1.97 -0.98
CA CYS A 9 -10.32 1.95 -1.79
C CYS A 9 -10.89 3.35 -2.04
N ALA A 10 -10.97 4.20 -1.02
CA ALA A 10 -11.51 5.55 -1.17
C ALA A 10 -10.67 6.39 -2.13
N PHE A 11 -9.34 6.34 -2.03
CA PHE A 11 -8.47 7.12 -2.89
C PHE A 11 -8.63 6.70 -4.36
N MET A 12 -8.72 5.40 -4.62
CA MET A 12 -8.95 4.86 -5.97
C MET A 12 -10.34 5.14 -6.52
N ILE A 13 -11.37 5.29 -5.68
CA ILE A 13 -12.72 5.68 -6.12
C ILE A 13 -12.76 7.16 -6.51
N TYR A 14 -12.17 8.04 -5.70
CA TYR A 14 -12.32 9.48 -5.89
C TYR A 14 -11.28 10.10 -6.83
N LYS A 15 -10.04 9.63 -6.80
CA LYS A 15 -8.88 10.25 -7.47
C LYS A 15 -7.84 9.22 -7.94
N PRO A 16 -8.22 8.21 -8.77
CA PRO A 16 -7.30 7.17 -9.22
C PRO A 16 -6.08 7.69 -9.99
N GLU A 17 -6.22 8.82 -10.70
CA GLU A 17 -5.13 9.49 -11.39
C GLU A 17 -4.06 10.05 -10.44
N LEU A 18 -4.47 10.51 -9.25
CA LEU A 18 -3.52 10.99 -8.25
C LEU A 18 -2.83 9.83 -7.55
N ALA A 19 -3.53 8.72 -7.30
CA ALA A 19 -2.90 7.50 -6.79
C ALA A 19 -1.79 7.01 -7.71
N LYS A 20 -1.99 7.04 -9.04
CA LYS A 20 -0.95 6.71 -10.02
C LYS A 20 0.23 7.68 -9.99
N LYS A 21 -0.01 8.98 -9.77
CA LYS A 21 1.07 9.97 -9.61
C LYS A 21 1.88 9.70 -8.34
N VAL A 22 1.23 9.33 -7.24
CA VAL A 22 1.91 8.92 -6.00
C VAL A 22 2.76 7.68 -6.25
N LEU A 23 2.24 6.66 -6.94
CA LEU A 23 3.05 5.50 -7.33
C LEU A 23 4.27 5.90 -8.15
N GLY A 24 4.10 6.77 -9.16
CA GLY A 24 5.21 7.27 -9.95
C GLY A 24 6.28 7.96 -9.11
N PHE A 25 5.87 8.79 -8.16
CA PHE A 25 6.77 9.41 -7.18
C PHE A 25 7.49 8.35 -6.33
N LEU A 26 6.77 7.39 -5.76
CA LEU A 26 7.38 6.32 -4.96
C LEU A 26 8.38 5.50 -5.78
N ASN A 27 8.07 5.18 -7.03
CA ASN A 27 8.95 4.41 -7.91
C ASN A 27 10.26 5.16 -8.22
N MET A 28 10.23 6.49 -8.30
CA MET A 28 11.43 7.31 -8.52
C MET A 28 12.43 7.22 -7.35
N TYR A 29 11.96 7.12 -6.11
CA TYR A 29 12.82 7.17 -4.92
C TYR A 29 13.05 5.83 -4.24
N LEU A 30 12.09 4.90 -4.33
CA LEU A 30 12.08 3.64 -3.59
C LEU A 30 12.23 2.40 -4.47
N GLY A 31 12.36 2.60 -5.80
CA GLY A 31 12.41 1.56 -6.80
C GLY A 31 11.03 1.13 -7.29
N ASP A 32 10.99 0.45 -8.44
CA ASP A 32 9.74 0.00 -9.06
C ASP A 32 8.98 -0.97 -8.14
N MET A 33 7.68 -0.71 -7.99
CA MET A 33 6.78 -1.57 -7.22
C MET A 33 5.39 -1.61 -7.84
N PRO A 34 4.66 -2.74 -7.71
CA PRO A 34 3.31 -2.85 -8.22
C PRO A 34 2.28 -2.21 -7.29
N GLU A 35 1.14 -1.84 -7.86
CA GLU A 35 -0.07 -1.49 -7.10
C GLU A 35 -0.68 -2.75 -6.46
N HIS A 36 -1.17 -2.61 -5.23
CA HIS A 36 -1.95 -3.61 -4.53
C HIS A 36 -3.39 -3.11 -4.34
N MET A 37 -4.31 -3.76 -5.06
CA MET A 37 -5.70 -3.28 -5.22
C MET A 37 -6.73 -4.07 -4.42
N ILE A 38 -6.33 -5.15 -3.75
CA ILE A 38 -7.23 -5.91 -2.88
C ILE A 38 -7.52 -5.05 -1.65
N CYS A 39 -8.80 -4.90 -1.31
CA CYS A 39 -9.21 -4.20 -0.10
C CYS A 39 -8.63 -4.88 1.14
N CYS A 40 -8.07 -4.10 2.06
CA CYS A 40 -7.50 -4.57 3.33
C CYS A 40 -8.49 -5.31 4.27
N ARG A 41 -9.77 -5.43 3.90
CA ARG A 41 -10.76 -6.26 4.59
C ARG A 41 -10.84 -7.69 4.07
N HIS A 42 -10.18 -7.97 2.94
CA HIS A 42 -10.10 -9.29 2.33
C HIS A 42 -8.67 -9.82 2.42
N GLU A 43 -8.50 -11.12 2.23
CA GLU A 43 -7.18 -11.75 2.21
C GLU A 43 -6.26 -11.07 1.17
N PRO A 44 -5.14 -10.45 1.57
CA PRO A 44 -4.29 -9.69 0.66
C PRO A 44 -3.54 -10.55 -0.35
N ASN A 45 -3.39 -11.86 -0.11
CA ASN A 45 -2.65 -12.76 -1.02
C ASN A 45 -1.24 -12.24 -1.35
N LEU A 46 -0.58 -11.62 -0.36
CA LEU A 46 0.80 -11.14 -0.48
C LEU A 46 1.75 -12.18 0.13
N GLU A 47 2.93 -12.31 -0.47
CA GLU A 47 3.99 -13.17 0.06
C GLU A 47 4.47 -12.66 1.43
N SER A 48 4.81 -13.58 2.33
CA SER A 48 5.44 -13.22 3.61
C SER A 48 6.75 -12.46 3.38
N GLY A 49 6.99 -11.43 4.19
CA GLY A 49 8.07 -10.46 4.02
C GLY A 49 7.73 -9.30 3.08
N THR A 50 6.48 -9.19 2.60
CA THR A 50 6.04 -8.02 1.82
C THR A 50 5.81 -6.81 2.72
N GLN A 51 6.31 -5.64 2.31
CA GLN A 51 5.99 -4.35 2.93
C GLN A 51 4.96 -3.60 2.08
N VAL A 52 3.83 -3.25 2.69
CA VAL A 52 2.77 -2.46 2.07
C VAL A 52 2.95 -0.99 2.43
N ILE A 53 3.18 -0.14 1.42
CA ILE A 53 3.09 1.30 1.57
C ILE A 53 1.61 1.68 1.41
N ASN A 54 0.97 2.15 2.48
CA ASN A 54 -0.47 2.45 2.47
C ASN A 54 -0.73 3.97 2.56
N THR A 55 -1.86 4.44 2.03
CA THR A 55 -2.27 5.87 2.18
C THR A 55 -3.43 6.05 3.17
N CYS A 56 -3.96 4.95 3.71
CA CYS A 56 -5.20 4.92 4.47
C CYS A 56 -4.93 4.35 5.87
N ALA A 57 -5.21 5.13 6.92
CA ALA A 57 -5.07 4.68 8.31
C ALA A 57 -5.86 3.40 8.62
N GLY A 58 -7.00 3.20 7.96
CA GLY A 58 -7.77 1.96 8.06
C GLY A 58 -7.09 0.75 7.42
N CYS A 59 -6.34 0.95 6.33
CA CYS A 59 -5.47 -0.07 5.75
C CYS A 59 -4.26 -0.33 6.65
N ASP A 60 -3.58 0.72 7.14
CA ASP A 60 -2.41 0.60 8.02
C ASP A 60 -2.72 -0.31 9.21
N ARG A 61 -3.78 0.02 9.95
CA ARG A 61 -4.21 -0.76 11.11
C ARG A 61 -4.45 -2.24 10.77
N ARG A 62 -5.14 -2.52 9.65
CA ARG A 62 -5.48 -3.90 9.27
C ARG A 62 -4.27 -4.70 8.83
N TYR A 63 -3.40 -4.12 7.99
CA TYR A 63 -2.15 -4.78 7.60
C TYR A 63 -1.27 -5.08 8.80
N ARG A 64 -1.23 -4.17 9.77
CA ARG A 64 -0.43 -4.31 10.99
C ARG A 64 -1.00 -5.33 11.97
N GLU A 65 -2.32 -5.40 12.14
CA GLU A 65 -2.96 -6.20 13.19
C GLU A 65 -3.44 -7.58 12.72
N LEU A 66 -3.78 -7.76 11.44
CA LEU A 66 -4.53 -8.94 10.98
C LEU A 66 -3.75 -9.91 10.08
N TYR A 67 -2.62 -9.49 9.50
CA TYR A 67 -1.94 -10.28 8.47
C TYR A 67 -0.48 -10.54 8.81
N ASP A 68 -0.23 -11.72 9.40
CA ASP A 68 1.12 -12.17 9.76
C ASP A 68 2.04 -12.26 8.54
N GLY A 69 3.30 -11.88 8.74
CA GLY A 69 4.31 -11.86 7.67
C GLY A 69 4.20 -10.66 6.73
N ILE A 70 3.19 -9.79 6.89
CA ILE A 70 3.10 -8.53 6.17
C ILE A 70 3.51 -7.39 7.11
N SER A 71 4.33 -6.48 6.59
CA SER A 71 4.63 -5.22 7.28
C SER A 71 3.98 -4.06 6.54
N THR A 72 3.74 -2.94 7.22
CA THR A 72 3.18 -1.76 6.58
C THR A 72 3.80 -0.47 7.10
N ILE A 73 3.85 0.53 6.23
CA ILE A 73 4.28 1.89 6.50
C ILE A 73 3.28 2.85 5.85
N SER A 74 2.91 3.91 6.55
CA SER A 74 2.07 4.96 6.01
C SER A 74 2.86 5.79 4.98
N LEU A 75 2.22 6.19 3.89
CA LEU A 75 2.76 7.15 2.93
C LEU A 75 3.23 8.42 3.64
N TRP A 76 2.53 8.84 4.69
CA TRP A 76 2.84 10.03 5.49
C TRP A 76 4.09 9.89 6.38
N GLU A 77 4.60 8.67 6.56
CA GLU A 77 5.88 8.42 7.24
C GLU A 77 7.06 8.38 6.26
N ILE A 78 6.77 8.34 4.95
CA ILE A 78 7.78 8.37 3.88
C ILE A 78 8.08 9.81 3.44
N LEU A 79 7.04 10.65 3.40
CA LEU A 79 7.12 12.08 3.06
C LEU A 79 7.71 12.90 4.22
#